data_AF-A0A2V7GMQ4-F1
#
_entry.id   AF-A0A2V7GMQ4-F1
#
_cell.length_a   1.000
_cell.length_b   1.000
_cell.length_c   1.000
_cell.angle_alpha   90.00
_cell.angle_beta   90.00
_cell.angle_gamma   90.00
#
_symmetry.space_group_name_H-M   'P 1'
#
loop_
_entity.id
_entity.type
_entity.pdbx_description
1 polymer ?
#
loop_
_entity_poly.entity_id
_entity_poly.type
_entity_poly.pdbx_seq_one_letter_code
_entity_poly.pdbx_strand_id
1 'polypeptide(L)'
;MPRSRDRILANLESIYREAYDRARATKDEHRMADLDAAFQREQLLLEVLLDIRDAVSAKPAEPARSGPDPITALQTFSKIIKR
;
A
#
# COMPACT_ATOMS: atom_id res chain seq x y z
N MET A 1 4.21 12.14 -6.64
CA MET A 1 4.03 10.68 -6.75
C MET A 1 4.46 10.03 -5.45
N PRO A 2 3.68 9.10 -4.88
CA PRO A 2 4.15 8.25 -3.77
C PRO A 2 5.42 7.50 -4.20
N ARG A 3 6.38 7.26 -3.28
CA ARG A 3 7.50 6.35 -3.55
C ARG A 3 6.94 4.95 -3.84
N SER A 4 7.46 4.28 -4.87
CA SER A 4 7.07 2.91 -5.20
C SER A 4 7.38 1.96 -4.04
N ARG A 5 6.56 0.92 -3.86
CA ARG A 5 6.75 -0.13 -2.84
C ARG A 5 8.17 -0.68 -2.89
N ASP A 6 8.63 -1.09 -4.08
CA ASP A 6 9.96 -1.67 -4.28
C ASP A 6 11.08 -0.73 -3.86
N ARG A 7 10.95 0.57 -4.16
CA ARG A 7 11.97 1.56 -3.77
C ARG A 7 12.04 1.73 -2.25
N ILE A 8 10.92 1.61 -1.54
CA ILE A 8 10.89 1.73 -0.08
C ILE A 8 11.54 0.48 0.55
N LEU A 9 11.19 -0.72 0.07
CA LEU A 9 11.75 -1.98 0.54
C LEU A 9 13.26 -2.08 0.26
N ALA A 10 13.69 -1.75 -0.96
CA ALA A 10 15.11 -1.75 -1.33
C ALA A 10 15.94 -0.79 -0.47
N ASN A 11 15.36 0.34 -0.06
CA ASN A 11 16.04 1.28 0.83
C ASN A 11 16.21 0.71 2.25
N LEU A 12 15.19 0.02 2.80
CA LEU A 12 15.30 -0.66 4.08
C LEU A 12 16.40 -1.73 4.04
N GLU A 13 16.39 -2.56 3.00
CA GLU A 13 17.41 -3.60 2.79
C GLU A 13 18.82 -3.00 2.71
N SER A 14 19.03 -1.94 1.92
CA SER A 14 20.34 -1.28 1.78
C SER A 14 20.88 -0.80 3.13
N ILE A 15 20.05 -0.11 3.93
CA ILE A 15 20.46 0.45 5.21
C ILE A 15 20.91 -0.66 6.18
N TYR A 16 20.13 -1.74 6.27
CA TYR A 16 20.45 -2.86 7.15
C TYR A 16 21.65 -3.64 6.67
N ARG A 17 21.77 -3.88 5.36
CA ARG A 17 22.91 -4.57 4.77
C ARG A 17 24.21 -3.83 5.03
N GLU A 18 24.23 -2.52 4.82
CA GLU A 18 25.41 -1.69 5.13
C GLU A 18 25.76 -1.72 6.62
N ALA A 19 24.77 -1.68 7.51
CA ALA A 19 25.00 -1.78 8.95
C ALA A 19 25.55 -3.15 9.35
N TYR A 20 25.02 -4.22 8.75
CA TYR A 20 25.45 -5.58 8.97
C TYR A 20 26.88 -5.80 8.46
N ASP A 21 27.21 -5.30 7.27
CA ASP A 21 28.56 -5.38 6.72
C ASP A 21 29.58 -4.66 7.61
N ARG A 22 29.21 -3.52 8.21
CA ARG A 22 30.04 -2.83 9.21
C ARG A 22 30.25 -3.67 10.47
N ALA A 23 29.19 -4.28 11.02
CA ALA A 23 29.28 -5.15 12.19
C ALA A 23 30.11 -6.41 11.91
N ARG A 24 29.95 -6.98 10.71
CA ARG A 24 30.72 -8.12 10.23
C ARG A 24 32.21 -7.79 10.10
N ALA A 25 32.55 -6.61 9.61
CA ALA A 25 33.94 -6.16 9.51
C ALA A 25 34.64 -6.09 10.88
N THR A 26 33.89 -5.80 11.95
CA THR A 26 34.39 -5.80 13.33
C THR A 26 34.19 -7.13 14.07
N LYS A 27 33.65 -8.16 13.40
CA LYS A 27 33.30 -9.47 14.00
C LYS A 27 32.37 -9.36 15.22
N ASP A 28 31.47 -8.39 15.20
CA ASP A 28 30.52 -8.17 16.28
C ASP A 28 29.25 -9.02 16.07
N GLU A 29 29.32 -10.28 16.52
CA GLU A 29 28.26 -11.26 16.33
C GLU A 29 26.95 -10.87 17.04
N HIS A 30 27.05 -10.25 18.22
CA HIS A 30 25.87 -9.75 18.93
C HIS A 30 25.18 -8.65 18.13
N ARG A 31 25.95 -7.71 17.60
CA ARG A 31 25.39 -6.64 16.77
C ARG A 31 24.77 -7.16 15.47
N MET A 32 25.36 -8.18 14.86
CA MET A 32 24.81 -8.84 13.68
C MET A 32 23.44 -9.47 13.99
N ALA A 33 23.32 -10.23 15.09
CA ALA A 33 22.06 -10.84 15.50
C ALA A 33 20.97 -9.81 15.82
N ASP A 34 21.33 -8.71 16.50
CA ASP A 34 20.41 -7.61 16.78
C ASP A 34 19.91 -6.94 15.50
N LEU A 35 20.80 -6.73 14.52
CA LEU A 35 20.45 -6.15 13.22
C LEU A 35 19.51 -7.06 12.42
N ASP A 36 19.74 -8.38 12.44
CA ASP A 36 18.87 -9.35 11.77
C ASP A 36 17.47 -9.36 12.38
N ALA A 37 17.36 -9.39 13.70
CA ALA A 37 16.07 -9.35 14.40
C ALA A 37 15.33 -8.02 14.15
N ALA A 38 16.06 -6.90 14.16
CA ALA A 38 15.51 -5.58 13.88
C ALA A 38 15.01 -5.47 12.43
N PHE A 39 15.80 -5.96 11.46
CA PHE A 39 15.42 -5.98 10.05
C PHE A 39 14.11 -6.75 9.83
N GLN A 40 14.00 -7.96 10.40
CA GLN A 40 12.78 -8.77 10.29
C GLN A 40 11.55 -8.05 10.87
N ARG A 41 11.71 -7.44 12.04
CA ARG A 41 10.63 -6.67 12.69
C ARG A 41 10.20 -5.48 11.84
N GLU A 42 11.15 -4.73 11.30
CA GLU A 42 10.86 -3.52 10.53
C GLU A 42 10.32 -3.81 9.14
N GLN A 43 10.76 -4.91 8.52
CA GLN A 43 10.18 -5.42 7.27
C GLN A 43 8.70 -5.71 7.45
N LEU A 44 8.33 -6.47 8.49
CA LEU A 44 6.93 -6.81 8.78
C LEU A 44 6.10 -5.55 9.04
N LEU A 45 6.61 -4.61 9.84
CA LEU A 45 5.93 -3.34 10.12
C LEU A 45 5.69 -2.55 8.84
N LEU A 46 6.69 -2.49 7.96
CA LEU A 46 6.60 -1.76 6.71
C LEU A 46 5.60 -2.39 5.74
N GLU A 47 5.55 -3.72 5.66
CA GLU A 47 4.54 -4.45 4.87
C GLU A 47 3.12 -4.06 5.31
N VAL A 48 2.84 -4.13 6.61
CA VAL A 48 1.53 -3.73 7.17
C VAL A 48 1.20 -2.27 6.85
N LEU A 49 2.17 -1.36 6.96
CA LEU A 49 1.95 0.06 6.62
C LEU A 49 1.67 0.27 5.14
N LEU A 50 2.32 -0.49 4.26
CA LEU A 50 2.09 -0.45 2.82
C LEU A 50 0.70 -0.99 2.48
N ASP A 51 0.25 -2.04 3.16
CA ASP A 51 -1.09 -2.60 2.99
C ASP A 51 -2.17 -1.60 3.43
N ILE A 52 -1.97 -0.94 4.58
CA ILE A 52 -2.85 0.13 5.05
C ILE A 52 -2.89 1.29 4.04
N ARG A 53 -1.73 1.71 3.53
CA ARG A 53 -1.65 2.78 2.53
C ARG A 53 -2.45 2.41 1.28
N ASP A 54 -2.32 1.18 0.81
CA ASP A 54 -3.02 0.70 -0.38
C ASP A 54 -4.54 0.62 -0.11
N ALA A 55 -4.95 0.17 1.08
CA ALA A 55 -6.36 0.16 1.49
C ALA A 55 -6.98 1.56 1.57
N VAL A 56 -6.23 2.56 2.07
CA VAL A 56 -6.67 3.97 2.13
C VAL A 56 -6.66 4.62 0.74
N SER A 57 -5.74 4.21 -0.13
CA SER A 57 -5.63 4.75 -1.50
C SER A 57 -6.63 4.13 -2.47
N ALA A 58 -7.19 2.97 -2.13
CA ALA A 58 -8.25 2.35 -2.90
C ALA A 58 -9.48 3.26 -2.87
N LYS A 59 -9.71 4.00 -3.98
CA LYS A 59 -10.94 4.76 -4.17
C LYS A 59 -12.11 3.77 -4.00
N PRO A 60 -13.15 4.09 -3.21
CA PRO A 60 -14.33 3.25 -3.13
C PRO A 60 -14.79 2.98 -4.56
N ALA A 61 -15.00 1.70 -4.91
CA ALA A 61 -15.59 1.37 -6.19
C ALA A 61 -16.88 2.20 -6.30
N GLU A 62 -16.94 3.11 -7.28
CA GLU A 62 -18.21 3.76 -7.58
C GLU A 62 -19.19 2.61 -7.85
N PRO A 63 -20.32 2.54 -7.14
CA PRO A 63 -21.29 1.50 -7.41
C PRO A 63 -21.59 1.60 -8.90
N ALA A 64 -21.30 0.52 -9.63
CA ALA A 64 -21.67 0.43 -11.03
C ALA A 64 -23.12 0.86 -11.10
N ARG A 65 -23.41 2.00 -11.77
CA ARG A 65 -24.75 2.52 -11.94
C ARG A 65 -25.55 1.48 -12.72
N SER A 66 -26.08 0.51 -11.99
CA SER A 66 -26.85 -0.62 -12.50
C SER A 66 -28.29 -0.16 -12.42
N GLY A 67 -28.63 0.75 -13.32
CA GLY A 67 -29.95 1.36 -13.44
C GLY A 67 -30.03 2.17 -14.73
N PRO A 68 -31.21 2.28 -15.34
CA PRO A 68 -31.37 3.15 -16.50
C PRO A 68 -30.89 4.55 -16.15
N ASP A 69 -30.18 5.19 -17.09
CA ASP A 69 -29.70 6.56 -16.96
C ASP A 69 -30.84 7.42 -16.36
N PRO A 70 -30.60 8.18 -15.26
CA PRO A 70 -31.63 8.98 -14.61
C PRO A 70 -32.40 9.89 -15.57
N ILE A 71 -31.77 10.30 -16.69
CA ILE A 71 -32.45 11.04 -17.76
C ILE A 71 -33.51 10.17 -18.46
N THR A 72 -33.21 8.91 -18.74
CA THR A 72 -34.14 7.94 -19.35
C THR A 72 -35.34 7.65 -18.43
N ALA A 73 -35.11 7.56 -17.11
CA ALA A 73 -36.19 7.39 -16.14
C ALA A 73 -37.16 8.58 -16.15
N LEU A 74 -36.63 9.81 -16.10
CA LEU A 74 -37.43 11.05 -16.14
C LEU A 74 -38.25 11.19 -17.43
N GLN A 75 -37.67 10.82 -18.58
CA GLN A 75 -38.37 10.83 -19.87
C GLN A 75 -39.54 9.84 -19.90
N THR A 76 -39.38 8.68 -19.26
CA THR A 76 -40.44 7.66 -19.17
C THR A 76 -41.60 8.17 -18.32
N PHE A 77 -41.33 8.79 -17.17
CA PHE A 77 -42.36 9.42 -16.35
C PHE A 77 -43.08 10.55 -17.07
N SER A 78 -42.36 11.39 -17.82
CA SER A 78 -42.98 12.47 -18.61
C SER A 78 -43.95 11.96 -19.68
N LYS A 79 -43.65 10.82 -20.31
CA LYS A 79 -44.54 10.19 -21.31
C LYS A 79 -45.81 9.62 -20.68
N ILE A 80 -45.73 9.11 -19.44
CA ILE A 80 -46.88 8.57 -18.71
C ILE A 80 -47.82 9.68 -18.27
N ILE A 81 -47.28 10.81 -17.82
CA ILE A 81 -48.07 11.97 -17.33
C ILE A 81 -48.74 12.75 -18.48
N LYS A 82 -48.21 12.65 -19.71
CA LYS A 82 -48.77 13.32 -20.90
C LYS A 82 -49.80 12.48 -21.69
N ARG A 83 -50.25 11.34 -21.13
CA ARG A 83 -51.38 10.56 -21.64
C ARG A 83 -52.64 10.87 -20.85
#